data_AF-A0A0C2IZG1-F1
#
_entry.id   AF-A0A0C2IZG1-F1
#
_cell.length_a   1.000
_cell.length_b   1.000
_cell.length_c   1.000
_cell.angle_alpha   90.00
_cell.angle_beta   90.00
_cell.angle_gamma   90.00
#
_symmetry.space_group_name_H-M   'P 1'
#
loop_
_entity.id
_entity.type
_entity.pdbx_description
1 polymer ?
#
loop_
_entity_poly.entity_id
_entity_poly.type
_entity_poly.pdbx_seq_one_letter_code
_entity_poly.pdbx_strand_id
1 'polypeptide(L)'
;MDSRNAKRIPKPRSGHSMTSVREFLVVYGGFTNLSNMVYNELWTYNTLRCIWKRYRIPLEVKNICLSSSICASGNTVYMFGGTGFPFSVRMTNSLISFNVVTGTWEILSPYIDDNDQNTPSPMYGCFIFYYNQCIYAIGGTQGYEYFDTIHKFCLKTSRWSLVAQNGPKPPPDYRIFGAVFNNKFYSFGGSLLTGTKRFSEARIFDLSTNKWIITPLSPKTQQYPNDRIQESFTFSDGCGYMSGGSLGEKNYSDIWRIDLRTLEWFLLDYVCEFYK
;
A
#
# COMPACT_ATOMS: atom_id res chain seq x y z
N MET A 1 19.73 -17.84 21.42
CA MET A 1 19.84 -17.10 20.15
C MET A 1 21.12 -16.28 20.20
N ASP A 2 22.07 -16.54 19.30
CA ASP A 2 23.39 -15.88 19.27
C ASP A 2 23.23 -14.38 18.95
N SER A 3 23.74 -13.51 19.83
CA SER A 3 23.62 -12.04 19.77
C SER A 3 24.29 -11.41 18.54
N ARG A 4 25.05 -12.20 17.77
CA ARG A 4 25.66 -11.80 16.49
C ARG A 4 24.69 -11.78 15.29
N ASN A 5 23.49 -12.38 15.40
CA ASN A 5 22.48 -12.37 14.32
C ASN A 5 21.59 -11.12 14.29
N ALA A 6 21.56 -10.31 15.35
CA ALA A 6 20.66 -9.15 15.46
C ALA A 6 20.94 -8.02 14.44
N LYS A 7 22.08 -8.04 13.74
CA LYS A 7 22.43 -7.04 12.71
C LYS A 7 22.09 -7.46 11.27
N ARG A 8 21.56 -8.68 11.05
CA ARG A 8 21.32 -9.23 9.71
C ARG A 8 19.87 -9.29 9.28
N ILE A 9 18.92 -8.94 10.15
CA ILE A 9 17.48 -8.98 9.85
C ILE A 9 16.80 -7.69 10.36
N PRO A 10 15.68 -7.26 9.76
CA PRO A 10 14.90 -6.15 10.29
C PRO A 10 14.38 -6.47 11.69
N LYS A 11 14.47 -5.50 12.60
CA LYS A 11 13.81 -5.59 13.91
C LYS A 11 12.27 -5.66 13.75
N PRO A 12 11.55 -6.30 14.70
CA PRO A 12 10.09 -6.29 14.76
C PRO A 12 9.53 -4.86 14.68
N ARG A 13 8.52 -4.65 13.83
CA ARG A 13 7.98 -3.32 13.50
C ARG A 13 6.52 -3.41 13.03
N SER A 14 5.76 -2.35 13.29
CA SER A 14 4.40 -2.14 12.76
C SER A 14 4.37 -0.89 11.87
N GLY A 15 3.30 -0.71 11.09
CA GLY A 15 3.14 0.45 10.21
C GLY A 15 4.23 0.59 9.13
N HIS A 16 4.93 -0.50 8.83
CA HIS A 16 5.86 -0.58 7.72
C HIS A 16 5.08 -0.83 6.43
N SER A 17 5.74 -0.55 5.31
CA SER A 17 5.19 -0.80 3.98
C SER A 17 5.98 -1.91 3.33
N MET A 18 5.29 -2.79 2.62
CA MET A 18 5.90 -3.94 1.99
C MET A 18 5.40 -4.11 0.57
N THR A 19 6.31 -4.47 -0.34
CA THR A 19 5.96 -4.89 -1.71
C THR A 19 6.85 -6.04 -2.15
N SER A 20 6.55 -6.64 -3.29
CA SER A 20 7.41 -7.64 -3.93
C SER A 20 7.84 -7.17 -5.31
N VAL A 21 9.07 -7.49 -5.68
CA VAL A 21 9.61 -7.22 -7.00
C VAL A 21 10.65 -8.28 -7.33
N ARG A 22 10.42 -9.02 -8.42
CA ARG A 22 11.22 -10.20 -8.77
C ARG A 22 11.30 -11.18 -7.58
N GLU A 23 12.49 -11.64 -7.23
CA GLU A 23 12.75 -12.51 -6.08
C GLU A 23 12.86 -11.78 -4.73
N PHE A 24 12.56 -10.47 -4.67
CA PHE A 24 12.74 -9.68 -3.46
C PHE A 24 11.40 -9.31 -2.82
N LEU A 25 11.29 -9.59 -1.52
CA LEU A 25 10.38 -8.83 -0.65
C LEU A 25 11.09 -7.55 -0.22
N VAL A 26 10.41 -6.42 -0.31
CA VAL A 26 10.96 -5.11 0.04
C VAL A 26 10.15 -4.53 1.18
N VAL A 27 10.82 -4.23 2.29
CA VAL A 27 10.21 -3.68 3.51
C VAL A 27 10.79 -2.29 3.75
N TYR A 28 9.93 -1.30 3.88
CA TYR A 28 10.29 0.09 4.09
C TYR A 28 9.64 0.64 5.35
N GLY A 29 10.42 1.37 6.15
CA GLY A 29 9.87 2.11 7.27
C GLY A 29 9.46 1.24 8.46
N GLY A 30 8.45 1.73 9.17
CA GLY A 30 7.85 1.11 10.35
C GLY A 30 8.32 1.71 11.67
N PHE A 31 7.59 1.38 12.74
CA PHE A 31 7.86 1.85 14.08
C PHE A 31 7.78 0.71 15.10
N THR A 32 8.30 0.97 16.30
CA THR A 32 8.04 0.12 17.46
C THR A 32 7.60 0.98 18.65
N ASN A 33 6.51 0.56 19.30
CA ASN A 33 6.00 1.18 20.52
C ASN A 33 6.94 0.99 21.72
N LEU A 34 7.75 -0.07 21.72
CA LEU A 34 8.61 -0.40 22.87
C LEU A 34 9.67 0.67 23.16
N SER A 35 10.12 1.37 22.13
CA SER A 35 11.19 2.37 22.25
C SER A 35 10.89 3.66 21.49
N ASN A 36 9.63 3.86 21.04
CA ASN A 36 9.22 4.97 20.16
C ASN A 36 10.19 5.20 18.99
N MET A 37 10.75 4.11 18.45
CA MET A 37 11.81 4.19 17.44
C MET A 37 11.21 4.04 16.04
N VAL A 38 11.55 4.99 15.17
CA VAL A 38 11.23 4.97 13.73
C VAL A 38 12.36 4.29 12.97
N TYR A 39 12.02 3.34 12.11
CA TYR A 39 12.97 2.62 11.28
C TYR A 39 13.11 3.26 9.91
N ASN A 40 14.11 4.14 9.76
CA ASN A 40 14.42 4.84 8.51
C ASN A 40 15.34 4.01 7.59
N GLU A 41 14.90 2.81 7.22
CA GLU A 41 15.69 1.86 6.44
C GLU A 41 14.80 1.10 5.46
N LEU A 42 15.38 0.74 4.33
CA LEU A 42 14.81 -0.19 3.39
C LEU A 42 15.52 -1.53 3.53
N TRP A 43 14.75 -2.60 3.64
CA TRP A 43 15.25 -3.96 3.65
C TRP A 43 14.75 -4.69 2.41
N THR A 44 15.62 -5.49 1.84
CA THR A 44 15.27 -6.47 0.82
C THR A 44 15.52 -7.86 1.37
N TYR A 45 14.59 -8.78 1.16
CA TYR A 45 14.75 -10.20 1.44
C TYR A 45 14.70 -10.96 0.12
N ASN A 46 15.80 -11.60 -0.23
CA ASN A 46 15.84 -12.48 -1.39
C ASN A 46 15.18 -13.82 -1.03
N THR A 47 14.04 -14.12 -1.65
CA THR A 47 13.23 -15.31 -1.35
C THR A 47 13.86 -16.61 -1.84
N LEU A 48 14.78 -16.55 -2.81
CA LEU A 48 15.49 -17.72 -3.33
C LEU A 48 16.70 -18.10 -2.46
N ARG A 49 17.36 -17.11 -1.86
CA ARG A 49 18.60 -17.28 -1.09
C ARG A 49 18.38 -17.16 0.42
N CYS A 50 17.20 -16.70 0.84
CA CYS A 50 16.85 -16.43 2.23
C CYS A 50 17.79 -15.42 2.92
N ILE A 51 18.21 -14.39 2.18
CA ILE A 51 19.17 -13.38 2.68
C ILE A 51 18.50 -12.01 2.73
N TRP A 52 18.64 -11.38 3.89
CA TRP A 52 18.28 -9.98 4.10
C TRP A 52 19.45 -9.06 3.76
N LYS A 53 19.13 -7.94 3.10
CA LYS A 53 20.08 -6.84 2.85
C LYS A 53 19.43 -5.52 3.19
N ARG A 54 20.17 -4.69 3.92
CA ARG A 54 19.73 -3.36 4.37
C ARG A 54 20.31 -2.26 3.50
N TYR A 55 19.48 -1.26 3.22
CA TYR A 55 19.81 -0.02 2.56
C TYR A 55 19.41 1.18 3.42
N ARG A 56 20.28 2.18 3.50
CA ARG A 56 19.94 3.49 4.07
C ARG A 56 19.19 4.30 3.02
N ILE A 57 18.28 5.15 3.48
CA ILE A 57 17.52 6.05 2.62
C ILE A 57 18.26 7.38 2.41
N PRO A 58 17.91 8.15 1.35
CA PRO A 58 18.44 9.50 1.15
C PRO A 58 18.16 10.40 2.36
N LEU A 59 19.04 11.37 2.61
CA LEU A 59 18.95 12.23 3.79
C LEU A 59 17.72 13.14 3.75
N GLU A 60 17.30 13.52 2.55
CA GLU A 60 16.21 14.43 2.23
C GLU A 60 14.84 13.88 2.67
N VAL A 61 14.70 12.55 2.74
CA VAL A 61 13.45 11.85 3.13
C VAL A 61 13.56 11.16 4.49
N LYS A 62 14.63 11.46 5.23
CA LYS A 62 14.88 10.83 6.54
C LYS A 62 13.81 11.24 7.55
N ASN A 63 13.34 10.28 8.35
CA ASN A 63 12.34 10.46 9.41
C ASN A 63 10.92 10.73 8.92
N ILE A 64 10.58 10.41 7.66
CA ILE A 64 9.22 10.57 7.11
C ILE A 64 8.74 9.26 6.44
N CYS A 65 9.13 8.12 7.03
CA CYS A 65 8.91 6.79 6.43
C CYS A 65 7.74 6.00 7.02
N LEU A 66 7.01 6.53 8.00
CA LEU A 66 5.87 5.84 8.61
C LEU A 66 4.66 5.97 7.71
N SER A 67 3.94 4.87 7.49
CA SER A 67 2.74 4.86 6.64
C SER A 67 2.98 5.45 5.24
N SER A 68 4.22 5.38 4.74
CA SER A 68 4.52 5.70 3.34
C SER A 68 3.90 4.67 2.42
N SER A 69 3.48 5.06 1.24
CA SER A 69 2.88 4.12 0.28
C SER A 69 3.98 3.56 -0.62
N ILE A 70 3.87 2.28 -0.98
CA ILE A 70 4.90 1.57 -1.75
C ILE A 70 4.27 0.77 -2.89
N CYS A 71 4.87 0.81 -4.07
CA CYS A 71 4.54 -0.09 -5.17
C CYS A 71 5.79 -0.43 -5.98
N ALA A 72 5.71 -1.43 -6.85
CA ALA A 72 6.83 -1.83 -7.69
C ALA A 72 6.42 -2.00 -9.15
N SER A 73 7.37 -1.74 -10.05
CA SER A 73 7.26 -2.06 -11.47
C SER A 73 8.66 -2.29 -12.07
N GLY A 74 8.80 -3.36 -12.86
CA GLY A 74 10.10 -3.77 -13.41
C GLY A 74 11.10 -4.10 -12.31
N ASN A 75 12.15 -3.28 -12.18
CA ASN A 75 13.21 -3.43 -11.16
C ASN A 75 13.14 -2.34 -10.09
N THR A 76 12.11 -1.50 -10.14
CA THR A 76 12.05 -0.26 -9.38
C THR A 76 10.89 -0.33 -8.40
N VAL A 77 11.20 0.03 -7.16
CA VAL A 77 10.24 0.27 -6.10
C VAL A 77 10.03 1.77 -5.99
N TYR A 78 8.78 2.20 -5.98
CA TYR A 78 8.38 3.59 -5.80
C TYR A 78 7.82 3.76 -4.39
N MET A 79 8.20 4.84 -3.72
CA MET A 79 7.70 5.19 -2.39
C MET A 79 7.22 6.64 -2.43
N PHE A 80 6.05 6.87 -1.86
CA PHE A 80 5.41 8.18 -1.86
C PHE A 80 4.81 8.48 -0.50
N GLY A 81 4.96 9.73 -0.08
CA GLY A 81 4.40 10.23 1.16
C GLY A 81 4.94 9.53 2.41
N GLY A 82 4.19 9.68 3.50
CA GLY A 82 4.53 9.17 4.81
C GLY A 82 4.58 10.28 5.86
N THR A 83 4.77 9.87 7.10
CA THR A 83 4.87 10.76 8.24
C THR A 83 6.06 10.39 9.14
N GLY A 84 6.48 11.34 9.95
CA GLY A 84 7.46 11.12 11.01
C GLY A 84 6.82 10.75 12.34
N PHE A 85 7.68 10.66 13.37
CA PHE A 85 7.23 10.60 14.76
C PHE A 85 7.59 11.92 15.46
N PRO A 86 6.68 12.55 16.21
CA PRO A 86 5.27 12.16 16.44
C PRO A 86 4.41 12.16 15.16
N PHE A 87 3.41 11.28 15.11
CA PHE A 87 2.53 11.10 13.94
C PHE A 87 1.82 12.39 13.55
N SER A 88 1.61 12.58 12.24
CA SER A 88 0.89 13.73 11.64
C SER A 88 1.56 15.09 11.82
N VAL A 89 2.74 15.18 12.46
CA VAL A 89 3.45 16.47 12.65
C VAL A 89 4.32 16.83 11.45
N ARG A 90 5.01 15.83 10.89
CA ARG A 90 5.84 16.00 9.69
C ARG A 90 5.39 15.01 8.66
N MET A 91 5.08 15.49 7.46
CA MET A 91 4.59 14.72 6.33
C MET A 91 5.37 15.12 5.08
N THR A 92 5.30 14.28 4.06
CA THR A 92 5.96 14.56 2.78
C THR A 92 5.02 14.22 1.63
N ASN A 93 5.25 14.84 0.49
CA ASN A 93 4.73 14.46 -0.82
C ASN A 93 5.88 14.11 -1.79
N SER A 94 7.08 13.85 -1.27
CA SER A 94 8.19 13.40 -2.10
C SER A 94 7.88 12.04 -2.71
N LEU A 95 8.21 11.88 -3.99
CA LEU A 95 8.22 10.59 -4.68
C LEU A 95 9.68 10.17 -4.87
N ILE A 96 10.04 9.04 -4.29
CA ILE A 96 11.38 8.46 -4.43
C ILE A 96 11.28 7.08 -5.07
N SER A 97 12.36 6.67 -5.72
CA SER A 97 12.50 5.35 -6.30
C SER A 97 13.75 4.64 -5.80
N PHE A 98 13.68 3.32 -5.76
CA PHE A 98 14.79 2.44 -5.42
C PHE A 98 14.88 1.30 -6.44
N ASN A 99 16.02 1.19 -7.12
CA ASN A 99 16.29 0.09 -8.03
C ASN A 99 16.88 -1.09 -7.26
N VAL A 100 16.17 -2.23 -7.24
CA VAL A 100 16.58 -3.39 -6.43
C VAL A 100 17.81 -4.12 -6.97
N VAL A 101 18.11 -3.97 -8.26
CA VAL A 101 19.25 -4.63 -8.91
C VAL A 101 20.54 -3.84 -8.66
N THR A 102 20.51 -2.53 -8.89
CA THR A 102 21.68 -1.65 -8.70
C THR A 102 21.84 -1.21 -7.24
N GLY A 103 20.77 -1.25 -6.45
CA GLY A 103 20.76 -0.75 -5.08
C GLY A 103 20.83 0.77 -4.98
N THR A 104 20.36 1.49 -6.01
CA THR A 104 20.46 2.94 -6.12
C THR A 104 19.11 3.62 -5.85
N TRP A 105 19.18 4.80 -5.25
CA TRP A 105 18.03 5.65 -4.97
C TRP A 105 17.96 6.81 -5.96
N GLU A 106 16.74 7.29 -6.21
CA GLU A 106 16.47 8.49 -6.99
C GLU A 106 15.32 9.27 -6.36
N ILE A 107 15.42 10.60 -6.34
CA ILE A 107 14.31 11.49 -5.97
C ILE A 107 13.63 11.89 -7.28
N LEU A 108 12.45 11.33 -7.54
CA LEU A 108 11.69 11.60 -8.77
C LEU A 108 10.90 12.91 -8.65
N SER A 109 10.36 13.18 -7.47
CA SER A 109 9.73 14.45 -7.12
C SER A 109 10.18 14.83 -5.72
N PRO A 110 10.85 15.98 -5.53
CA PRO A 110 11.17 16.47 -4.20
C PRO A 110 9.90 16.91 -3.46
N TYR A 111 10.07 17.34 -2.21
CA TYR A 111 9.01 17.97 -1.45
C TYR A 111 8.57 19.26 -2.13
N ILE A 112 7.26 19.43 -2.30
CA ILE A 112 6.65 20.60 -2.94
C ILE A 112 5.59 21.17 -1.99
N ASP A 113 5.68 22.47 -1.72
CA ASP A 113 4.74 23.21 -0.87
C ASP A 113 4.34 24.51 -1.59
N ASP A 114 3.63 24.35 -2.71
CA ASP A 114 3.23 25.44 -3.60
C ASP A 114 1.71 25.64 -3.70
N ASN A 115 0.93 24.83 -2.95
CA ASN A 115 -0.53 24.79 -3.02
C ASN A 115 -1.11 24.58 -4.45
N ASP A 116 -0.34 24.01 -5.39
CA ASP A 116 -0.84 23.68 -6.73
C ASP A 116 -1.81 22.47 -6.64
N GLN A 117 -3.03 22.64 -7.16
CA GLN A 117 -4.03 21.57 -7.25
C GLN A 117 -3.53 20.31 -7.99
N ASN A 118 -2.56 20.48 -8.90
CA ASN A 118 -1.97 19.40 -9.68
C ASN A 118 -0.95 18.60 -8.90
N THR A 119 -0.46 19.12 -7.78
CA THR A 119 0.50 18.47 -6.92
C THR A 119 -0.23 17.88 -5.70
N PRO A 120 0.05 16.63 -5.32
CA PRO A 120 -0.53 16.08 -4.11
C PRO A 120 0.02 16.79 -2.87
N SER A 121 -0.84 17.14 -1.92
CA SER A 121 -0.41 17.68 -0.62
C SER A 121 0.47 16.69 0.14
N PRO A 122 1.36 17.14 1.05
CA PRO A 122 2.05 16.24 1.97
C PRO A 122 1.06 15.38 2.75
N MET A 123 1.23 14.05 2.70
CA MET A 123 0.23 13.10 3.20
C MET A 123 0.86 11.77 3.62
N TYR A 124 0.11 10.96 4.35
CA TYR A 124 0.45 9.56 4.64
C TYR A 124 -0.76 8.64 4.48
N GLY A 125 -0.52 7.33 4.41
CA GLY A 125 -1.57 6.33 4.36
C GLY A 125 -2.40 6.31 3.06
N CYS A 126 -1.90 6.94 2.00
CA CYS A 126 -2.50 6.84 0.66
C CYS A 126 -2.23 5.46 0.04
N PHE A 127 -2.79 5.20 -1.13
CA PHE A 127 -2.46 4.03 -1.93
C PHE A 127 -1.76 4.45 -3.21
N ILE A 128 -0.66 3.80 -3.57
CA ILE A 128 0.02 4.05 -4.84
C ILE A 128 0.11 2.81 -5.72
N PHE A 129 0.06 3.02 -7.04
CA PHE A 129 0.29 1.97 -8.03
C PHE A 129 0.93 2.53 -9.29
N TYR A 130 1.64 1.66 -10.01
CA TYR A 130 2.18 1.95 -11.32
C TYR A 130 1.16 1.58 -12.41
N TYR A 131 0.93 2.47 -13.36
CA TYR A 131 0.14 2.19 -14.56
C TYR A 131 0.58 3.10 -15.72
N ASN A 132 0.82 2.53 -16.90
CA ASN A 132 1.18 3.26 -18.13
C ASN A 132 2.25 4.35 -17.92
N GLN A 133 3.41 3.98 -17.36
CA GLN A 133 4.53 4.88 -17.07
C GLN A 133 4.21 6.05 -16.14
N CYS A 134 3.14 5.91 -15.34
CA CYS A 134 2.78 6.86 -14.31
C CYS A 134 2.66 6.17 -12.96
N ILE A 135 2.97 6.92 -11.89
CA ILE A 135 2.64 6.53 -10.51
C ILE A 135 1.37 7.27 -10.13
N TYR A 136 0.33 6.53 -9.76
CA TYR A 136 -0.91 7.08 -9.25
C TYR A 136 -0.87 7.07 -7.73
N ALA A 137 -1.34 8.13 -7.09
CA ALA A 137 -1.57 8.24 -5.66
C ALA A 137 -3.04 8.55 -5.40
N ILE A 138 -3.68 7.74 -4.55
CA ILE A 138 -5.10 7.81 -4.25
C ILE A 138 -5.31 7.95 -2.75
N GLY A 139 -6.10 8.95 -2.36
CA GLY A 139 -6.51 9.18 -0.99
C GLY A 139 -5.36 9.53 -0.05
N GLY A 140 -5.42 9.05 1.19
CA GLY A 140 -4.45 9.40 2.24
C GLY A 140 -4.99 10.50 3.16
N THR A 141 -4.14 10.99 4.07
CA THR A 141 -4.56 11.94 5.10
C THR A 141 -3.43 12.84 5.58
N GLN A 142 -3.82 14.01 6.10
CA GLN A 142 -2.97 14.91 6.89
C GLN A 142 -3.17 14.77 8.41
N GLY A 143 -3.97 13.80 8.85
CA GLY A 143 -4.33 13.55 10.25
C GLY A 143 -5.63 14.23 10.71
N TYR A 144 -6.02 15.36 10.11
CA TYR A 144 -7.31 16.03 10.36
C TYR A 144 -8.27 15.94 9.17
N GLU A 145 -7.75 15.69 7.98
CA GLU A 145 -8.51 15.58 6.73
C GLU A 145 -8.13 14.31 5.98
N TYR A 146 -9.11 13.66 5.36
CA TYR A 146 -8.91 12.53 4.47
C TYR A 146 -9.13 12.97 3.03
N PHE A 147 -8.21 12.59 2.15
CA PHE A 147 -8.30 12.90 0.74
C PHE A 147 -9.08 11.82 -0.01
N ASP A 148 -9.74 12.24 -1.07
CA ASP A 148 -10.41 11.39 -2.04
C ASP A 148 -9.93 11.71 -3.48
N THR A 149 -8.87 12.52 -3.61
CA THR A 149 -8.25 12.89 -4.87
C THR A 149 -7.38 11.77 -5.43
N ILE A 150 -7.19 11.80 -6.75
CA ILE A 150 -6.22 10.96 -7.45
C ILE A 150 -5.24 11.88 -8.15
N HIS A 151 -3.97 11.76 -7.81
CA HIS A 151 -2.87 12.43 -8.51
C HIS A 151 -2.07 11.39 -9.29
N LYS A 152 -1.51 11.78 -10.43
CA LYS A 152 -0.56 10.94 -11.17
C LYS A 152 0.73 11.68 -11.46
N PHE A 153 1.84 11.01 -11.27
CA PHE A 153 3.17 11.44 -11.67
C PHE A 153 3.57 10.74 -12.95
N CYS A 154 3.77 11.48 -14.04
CA CYS A 154 4.25 10.91 -15.30
C CYS A 154 5.78 10.78 -15.28
N LEU A 155 6.30 9.57 -15.34
CA LEU A 155 7.74 9.30 -15.28
C LEU A 155 8.51 9.86 -16.48
N LYS A 156 7.85 10.03 -17.62
CA LYS A 156 8.47 10.60 -18.84
C LYS A 156 8.66 12.11 -18.74
N THR A 157 7.69 12.83 -18.19
CA THR A 157 7.71 14.29 -18.10
C THR A 157 8.15 14.81 -16.74
N SER A 158 8.26 13.93 -15.74
CA SER A 158 8.53 14.25 -14.34
C SER A 158 7.57 15.30 -13.78
N ARG A 159 6.27 15.12 -14.05
CA ARG A 159 5.22 16.07 -13.62
C ARG A 159 4.05 15.35 -12.98
N TRP A 160 3.57 15.95 -11.89
CA TRP A 160 2.28 15.64 -11.30
C TRP A 160 1.14 16.25 -12.11
N SER A 161 -0.03 15.63 -12.00
CA SER A 161 -1.29 16.17 -12.52
C SER A 161 -2.45 15.58 -11.72
N LEU A 162 -3.49 16.39 -11.54
CA LEU A 162 -4.75 15.92 -10.97
C LEU A 162 -5.49 15.04 -11.99
N VAL A 163 -5.97 13.88 -11.55
CA VAL A 163 -6.76 12.97 -12.39
C VAL A 163 -8.24 13.29 -12.17
N ALA A 164 -8.96 13.54 -13.27
CA ALA A 164 -10.40 13.70 -13.22
C ALA A 164 -11.07 12.46 -12.62
N GLN A 165 -12.15 12.64 -11.87
CA GLN A 165 -12.89 11.54 -11.26
C GLN A 165 -14.37 11.73 -11.52
N ASN A 166 -14.87 10.98 -12.49
CA ASN A 166 -16.28 11.01 -12.91
C ASN A 166 -17.07 9.89 -12.21
N GLY A 167 -18.40 10.02 -12.14
CA GLY A 167 -19.27 9.00 -11.55
C GLY A 167 -19.33 9.02 -10.01
N PRO A 168 -19.87 7.96 -9.38
CA PRO A 168 -20.02 7.88 -7.92
C PRO A 168 -18.67 7.69 -7.24
N LYS A 169 -17.99 8.79 -6.96
CA LYS A 169 -16.72 8.83 -6.24
C LYS A 169 -16.90 8.21 -4.84
N PRO A 170 -16.01 7.30 -4.43
CA PRO A 170 -16.08 6.74 -3.09
C PRO A 170 -15.76 7.81 -2.03
N PRO A 171 -16.29 7.67 -0.80
CA PRO A 171 -15.90 8.56 0.29
C PRO A 171 -14.39 8.48 0.54
N PRO A 172 -13.77 9.56 1.05
CA PRO A 172 -12.38 9.54 1.49
C PRO A 172 -12.13 8.37 2.45
N ASP A 173 -10.99 7.71 2.28
CA ASP A 173 -10.65 6.55 3.08
C ASP A 173 -9.15 6.47 3.35
N TYR A 174 -8.80 5.79 4.44
CA TYR A 174 -7.42 5.54 4.85
C TYR A 174 -7.12 4.05 4.76
N ARG A 175 -5.95 3.69 4.22
CA ARG A 175 -5.55 2.29 3.97
C ARG A 175 -6.44 1.60 2.92
N ILE A 176 -6.53 2.24 1.77
CA ILE A 176 -7.08 1.62 0.57
C ILE A 176 -6.20 0.43 0.18
N PHE A 177 -6.83 -0.70 -0.15
CA PHE A 177 -6.17 -1.83 -0.79
C PHE A 177 -6.67 -1.94 -2.22
N GLY A 178 -5.85 -2.41 -3.14
CA GLY A 178 -6.33 -2.62 -4.49
C GLY A 178 -5.27 -3.07 -5.48
N ALA A 179 -5.72 -3.30 -6.69
CA ALA A 179 -4.85 -3.63 -7.81
C ALA A 179 -5.43 -3.10 -9.12
N VAL A 180 -4.53 -2.81 -10.06
CA VAL A 180 -4.91 -2.57 -11.44
C VAL A 180 -5.00 -3.90 -12.16
N PHE A 181 -6.13 -4.12 -12.82
CA PHE A 181 -6.37 -5.27 -13.67
C PHE A 181 -7.24 -4.83 -14.87
N ASN A 182 -6.86 -5.23 -16.10
CA ASN A 182 -7.59 -4.87 -17.33
C ASN A 182 -7.99 -3.37 -17.42
N ASN A 183 -7.02 -2.47 -17.19
CA ASN A 183 -7.19 -1.00 -17.24
C ASN A 183 -8.18 -0.43 -16.20
N LYS A 184 -8.50 -1.19 -15.16
CA LYS A 184 -9.37 -0.78 -14.06
C LYS A 184 -8.62 -0.96 -12.74
N PHE A 185 -8.69 0.05 -11.89
CA PHE A 185 -8.24 -0.07 -10.50
C PHE A 185 -9.39 -0.57 -9.63
N TYR A 186 -9.22 -1.74 -9.02
CA TYR A 186 -10.18 -2.34 -8.12
C TYR A 186 -9.78 -1.99 -6.69
N SER A 187 -10.62 -1.20 -6.02
CA SER A 187 -10.42 -0.77 -4.65
C SER A 187 -11.22 -1.65 -3.70
N PHE A 188 -10.52 -2.18 -2.71
CA PHE A 188 -11.03 -2.95 -1.59
C PHE A 188 -10.60 -2.30 -0.27
N GLY A 189 -11.32 -2.63 0.79
CA GLY A 189 -11.14 -1.93 2.07
C GLY A 189 -12.19 -0.84 2.27
N GLY A 190 -12.04 -0.09 3.35
CA GLY A 190 -13.13 0.68 3.90
C GLY A 190 -12.97 0.88 5.39
N SER A 191 -13.02 2.12 5.86
CA SER A 191 -13.37 2.40 7.25
C SER A 191 -14.67 1.68 7.64
N LEU A 192 -14.68 1.00 8.80
CA LEU A 192 -15.88 0.36 9.34
C LEU A 192 -16.97 1.38 9.73
N LEU A 193 -16.66 2.68 9.72
CA LEU A 193 -17.55 3.75 10.17
C LEU A 193 -18.74 4.03 9.23
N THR A 194 -18.69 3.60 7.96
CA THR A 194 -19.70 3.96 6.94
C THR A 194 -20.66 2.83 6.56
N GLY A 195 -20.75 1.76 7.36
CA GLY A 195 -21.63 0.62 7.09
C GLY A 195 -21.03 -0.43 6.15
N THR A 196 -21.43 -1.69 6.37
CA THR A 196 -20.63 -2.90 6.08
C THR A 196 -20.90 -3.52 4.71
N LYS A 197 -20.70 -2.73 3.65
CA LYS A 197 -20.69 -3.25 2.26
C LYS A 197 -19.29 -3.46 1.68
N ARG A 198 -18.25 -3.28 2.49
CA ARG A 198 -16.84 -3.30 2.06
C ARG A 198 -16.38 -4.59 1.37
N PHE A 199 -17.07 -5.69 1.60
CA PHE A 199 -16.77 -6.98 0.97
C PHE A 199 -17.86 -7.47 0.01
N SER A 200 -19.03 -6.82 -0.02
CA SER A 200 -20.13 -7.14 -0.93
C SER A 200 -20.21 -6.21 -2.14
N GLU A 201 -19.40 -5.15 -2.18
CA GLU A 201 -19.27 -4.22 -3.32
C GLU A 201 -17.80 -3.87 -3.54
N ALA A 202 -17.39 -3.76 -4.81
CA ALA A 202 -16.11 -3.19 -5.21
C ALA A 202 -16.31 -1.79 -5.78
N ARG A 203 -15.39 -0.88 -5.41
CA ARG A 203 -15.26 0.44 -6.04
C ARG A 203 -14.20 0.32 -7.13
N ILE A 204 -14.59 0.54 -8.37
CA ILE A 204 -13.72 0.32 -9.53
C ILE A 204 -13.53 1.64 -10.26
N PHE A 205 -12.28 2.08 -10.40
CA PHE A 205 -11.92 3.25 -11.20
C PHE A 205 -11.44 2.80 -12.58
N ASP A 206 -12.19 3.15 -13.62
CA ASP A 206 -11.78 2.94 -15.00
C ASP A 206 -10.72 3.97 -15.39
N LEU A 207 -9.48 3.51 -15.61
CA LEU A 207 -8.34 4.37 -15.91
C LEU A 207 -8.37 4.92 -17.34
N SER A 208 -9.23 4.39 -18.21
CA SER A 208 -9.41 4.87 -19.59
C SER A 208 -10.43 6.00 -19.68
N THR A 209 -11.50 5.92 -18.89
CA THR A 209 -12.58 6.94 -18.89
C THR A 209 -12.55 7.85 -17.68
N ASN A 210 -11.62 7.65 -16.74
CA ASN A 210 -11.53 8.36 -15.47
C ASN A 210 -12.86 8.32 -14.69
N LYS A 211 -13.50 7.14 -14.64
CA LYS A 211 -14.85 6.99 -14.10
C LYS A 211 -14.89 5.92 -13.01
N TRP A 212 -15.42 6.30 -11.84
CA TRP A 212 -15.77 5.37 -10.79
C TRP A 212 -17.07 4.64 -11.13
N ILE A 213 -17.11 3.35 -10.82
CA ILE A 213 -18.33 2.54 -10.76
C ILE A 213 -18.33 1.74 -9.46
N ILE A 214 -19.52 1.41 -8.98
CA ILE A 214 -19.71 0.50 -7.85
C ILE A 214 -20.30 -0.78 -8.43
N THR A 215 -19.70 -1.92 -8.11
CA THR A 215 -20.12 -3.21 -8.65
C THR A 215 -20.32 -4.20 -7.50
N PRO A 216 -21.49 -4.86 -7.42
CA PRO A 216 -21.69 -5.93 -6.46
C PRO A 216 -20.67 -7.05 -6.63
N LEU A 217 -20.17 -7.56 -5.51
CA LEU A 217 -19.36 -8.76 -5.43
C LEU A 217 -20.28 -9.95 -5.19
N SER A 218 -19.82 -11.16 -5.51
CA SER A 218 -20.58 -12.39 -5.27
C SER A 218 -19.79 -13.34 -4.36
N PRO A 219 -20.41 -14.01 -3.38
CA PRO A 219 -19.73 -14.99 -2.56
C PRO A 219 -19.92 -16.38 -3.17
N LYS A 220 -18.89 -16.97 -3.77
CA LYS A 220 -19.04 -18.30 -4.37
C LYS A 220 -19.33 -19.38 -3.33
N THR A 221 -18.79 -19.21 -2.13
CA THR A 221 -19.01 -20.08 -0.96
C THR A 221 -20.21 -19.64 -0.12
N GLN A 222 -21.14 -18.83 -0.67
CA GLN A 222 -22.31 -18.25 0.01
C GLN A 222 -22.00 -17.35 1.23
N GLN A 223 -20.73 -17.11 1.53
CA GLN A 223 -20.30 -16.23 2.61
C GLN A 223 -19.28 -15.20 2.10
N TYR A 224 -19.37 -13.99 2.64
CA TYR A 224 -18.33 -12.98 2.50
C TYR A 224 -17.34 -13.06 3.66
N PRO A 225 -16.13 -12.49 3.49
CA PRO A 225 -15.29 -12.23 4.64
C PRO A 225 -16.01 -11.40 5.70
N ASN A 226 -15.85 -11.77 6.97
CA ASN A 226 -16.34 -10.96 8.09
C ASN A 226 -15.66 -9.59 8.12
N ASP A 227 -16.40 -8.56 8.56
CA ASP A 227 -15.83 -7.25 8.87
C ASP A 227 -14.69 -7.35 9.88
N ARG A 228 -13.65 -6.56 9.62
CA ARG A 228 -12.39 -6.54 10.38
C ARG A 228 -11.60 -5.27 10.07
N ILE A 229 -10.64 -4.96 10.94
CA ILE A 229 -9.63 -3.92 10.75
C ILE A 229 -8.24 -4.52 10.73
N GLN A 230 -7.28 -3.79 10.14
CA GLN A 230 -5.86 -4.15 10.12
C GLN A 230 -5.56 -5.49 9.39
N GLU A 231 -6.49 -5.93 8.55
CA GLU A 231 -6.28 -6.96 7.55
C GLU A 231 -5.18 -6.58 6.58
N SER A 232 -4.60 -7.60 5.95
CA SER A 232 -3.60 -7.43 4.89
C SER A 232 -4.15 -7.96 3.57
N PHE A 233 -3.79 -7.27 2.49
CA PHE A 233 -4.08 -7.68 1.13
C PHE A 233 -2.79 -7.86 0.32
N THR A 234 -2.81 -8.83 -0.57
CA THR A 234 -1.84 -8.94 -1.68
C THR A 234 -2.56 -9.30 -2.96
N PHE A 235 -2.00 -8.96 -4.11
CA PHE A 235 -2.63 -9.18 -5.41
C PHE A 235 -1.64 -9.81 -6.37
N SER A 236 -2.11 -10.79 -7.14
CA SER A 236 -1.32 -11.48 -8.16
C SER A 236 -2.26 -12.06 -9.22
N ASP A 237 -1.89 -11.89 -10.49
CA ASP A 237 -2.53 -12.52 -11.66
C ASP A 237 -4.06 -12.36 -11.74
N GLY A 238 -4.55 -11.16 -11.41
CA GLY A 238 -5.98 -10.86 -11.42
C GLY A 238 -6.75 -11.45 -10.24
N CYS A 239 -6.05 -11.85 -9.17
CA CYS A 239 -6.64 -12.26 -7.91
C CYS A 239 -6.14 -11.37 -6.77
N GLY A 240 -7.01 -11.08 -5.80
CA GLY A 240 -6.63 -10.53 -4.51
C GLY A 240 -6.70 -11.61 -3.42
N TYR A 241 -5.82 -11.53 -2.44
CA TYR A 241 -5.76 -12.41 -1.29
C TYR A 241 -5.77 -11.58 -0.02
N MET A 242 -6.71 -11.84 0.87
CA MET A 242 -6.86 -11.16 2.15
C MET A 242 -6.65 -12.14 3.29
N SER A 243 -5.92 -11.73 4.32
CA SER A 243 -5.82 -12.48 5.56
C SER A 243 -5.59 -11.57 6.76
N GLY A 244 -5.75 -12.13 7.96
CA GLY A 244 -5.51 -11.43 9.20
C GLY A 244 -6.64 -10.46 9.56
N GLY A 245 -6.27 -9.48 10.38
CA GLY A 245 -7.16 -8.48 10.93
C GLY A 245 -7.89 -8.94 12.19
N SER A 246 -8.62 -8.02 12.80
CA SER A 246 -9.37 -8.25 14.03
C SER A 246 -10.68 -7.48 14.07
N LEU A 247 -11.61 -7.94 14.89
CA LEU A 247 -12.83 -7.22 15.26
C LEU A 247 -13.16 -7.52 16.72
N GLY A 248 -13.12 -6.48 17.57
CA GLY A 248 -13.20 -6.66 19.01
C GLY A 248 -12.04 -7.53 19.52
N GLU A 249 -12.37 -8.60 20.25
CA GLU A 249 -11.38 -9.58 20.75
C GLU A 249 -11.05 -10.67 19.73
N LYS A 250 -11.78 -10.77 18.63
CA LYS A 250 -11.58 -11.81 17.62
C LYS A 250 -10.46 -11.44 16.67
N ASN A 251 -9.42 -12.29 16.64
CA ASN A 251 -8.40 -12.26 15.59
C ASN A 251 -8.74 -13.28 14.51
N TYR A 252 -8.46 -12.91 13.26
CA TYR A 252 -8.74 -13.74 12.12
C TYR A 252 -7.45 -14.31 11.52
N SER A 253 -7.49 -15.57 11.08
CA SER A 253 -6.39 -16.23 10.35
C SER A 253 -6.86 -16.85 9.04
N ASP A 254 -8.15 -16.76 8.71
CA ASP A 254 -8.70 -17.19 7.42
C ASP A 254 -8.00 -16.47 6.26
N ILE A 255 -7.94 -17.15 5.12
CA ILE A 255 -7.42 -16.58 3.87
C ILE A 255 -8.55 -16.57 2.87
N TRP A 256 -8.90 -15.37 2.41
CA TRP A 256 -9.89 -15.16 1.38
C TRP A 256 -9.21 -14.80 0.07
N ARG A 257 -9.71 -15.34 -1.04
CA ARG A 257 -9.33 -14.96 -2.40
C ARG A 257 -10.51 -14.27 -3.08
N ILE A 258 -10.25 -13.18 -3.80
CA ILE A 258 -11.19 -12.59 -4.75
C ILE A 258 -10.63 -12.70 -6.16
N ASP A 259 -11.44 -13.15 -7.10
CA ASP A 259 -11.11 -13.12 -8.54
C ASP A 259 -11.60 -11.80 -9.15
N LEU A 260 -10.69 -11.01 -9.74
CA LEU A 260 -11.01 -9.69 -10.29
C LEU A 260 -11.72 -9.76 -11.66
N ARG A 261 -11.74 -10.94 -12.30
CA ARG A 261 -12.46 -11.17 -13.56
C ARG A 261 -13.93 -11.49 -13.28
N THR A 262 -14.18 -12.37 -12.32
CA THR A 262 -15.55 -12.81 -11.96
C THR A 262 -16.17 -11.99 -10.84
N LEU A 263 -15.36 -11.23 -10.09
CA LEU A 263 -15.77 -10.50 -8.89
C LEU A 263 -16.36 -11.41 -7.80
N GLU A 264 -15.83 -12.63 -7.72
CA GLU A 264 -16.26 -13.65 -6.76
C GLU A 264 -15.25 -13.80 -5.60
N TRP A 265 -15.78 -13.88 -4.37
CA TRP A 265 -15.03 -14.26 -3.18
C TRP A 265 -15.02 -15.77 -2.97
N PHE A 266 -13.89 -16.26 -2.46
CA PHE A 266 -13.60 -17.65 -2.15
C PHE A 266 -12.88 -17.73 -0.81
N LEU A 267 -13.38 -18.51 0.13
CA LEU A 267 -12.58 -18.92 1.30
C LEU A 267 -11.59 -19.99 0.84
N LEU A 268 -10.30 -19.81 1.14
CA LEU A 268 -9.28 -20.80 0.86
C LEU A 268 -9.14 -21.76 2.04
N ASP A 269 -9.34 -23.04 1.78
CA ASP A 269 -8.98 -24.10 2.72
C ASP A 269 -7.46 -24.22 2.77
N TYR A 270 -6.89 -24.13 3.96
CA TYR A 270 -5.48 -24.40 4.18
C TYR A 270 -5.29 -25.21 5.45
N VAL A 271 -4.34 -26.14 5.42
CA VAL A 271 -3.88 -26.88 6.59
C VAL A 271 -2.51 -26.35 6.94
N CYS A 272 -2.40 -25.65 8.08
CA CYS A 272 -1.10 -25.23 8.58
C CYS A 272 -0.46 -26.43 9.29
N GLU A 273 0.31 -27.23 8.56
CA GLU A 273 1.16 -28.25 9.17
C GLU A 273 2.32 -27.55 9.89
N PHE A 274 2.16 -27.31 11.19
CA PHE A 274 3.29 -26.90 12.02
C PHE A 274 4.22 -28.11 12.20
N TYR A 275 5.29 -28.16 11.41
CA TYR A 275 6.43 -29.01 11.73
C TYR A 275 7.03 -28.49 13.05
N LYS A 276 6.90 -29.29 14.11
CA LYS A 276 7.48 -29.03 15.44
C LYS A 276 9.00 -28.98 15.42
#